data_AF-A0AAV0WFI8-F1
#
_entry.id   AF-A0AAV0WFI8-F1
#
_cell.length_a   1.000
_cell.length_b   1.000
_cell.length_c   1.000
_cell.angle_alpha   90.00
_cell.angle_beta   90.00
_cell.angle_gamma   90.00
#
_symmetry.space_group_name_H-M   'P 1'
#
loop_
_entity.id
_entity.type
_entity.pdbx_description
1 polymer ?
#
loop_
_entity_poly.entity_id
_entity_poly.type
_entity_poly.pdbx_seq_one_letter_code
_entity_poly.pdbx_strand_id
1 'polypeptide(L)'
;MTSASTSSSSAGVKRKALSIDDKLRIIKLYDEKIGVFNKQQIADQLGLPSSSLRTILKNRKEIEKNAFSITLSRILRGFTISPSRAS
;
A
#
# COMPACT_ATOMS: atom_id res chain seq x y z
N MET A 1 -38.36 10.68 30.33
CA MET A 1 -38.23 10.36 28.90
C MET A 1 -37.14 11.28 28.34
N THR A 2 -35.89 10.84 28.38
CA THR A 2 -35.05 10.45 27.21
C THR A 2 -34.66 11.61 26.30
N SER A 3 -33.41 12.06 26.43
CA SER A 3 -32.69 12.77 25.37
C SER A 3 -31.18 12.54 25.54
N ALA A 4 -30.74 11.32 25.22
CA ALA A 4 -29.33 11.01 25.01
C ALA A 4 -28.89 11.69 23.72
N SER A 5 -28.22 12.84 23.85
CA SER A 5 -27.54 13.51 22.73
C SER A 5 -26.23 12.78 22.47
N THR A 6 -26.30 11.62 21.79
CA THR A 6 -25.12 11.00 21.20
C THR A 6 -24.74 11.77 19.95
N SER A 7 -23.89 12.78 20.12
CA SER A 7 -23.22 13.48 19.04
C SER A 7 -22.19 12.54 18.40
N SER A 8 -22.67 11.65 17.52
CA SER A 8 -21.87 10.76 16.71
C SER A 8 -21.12 11.58 15.66
N SER A 9 -20.00 12.20 16.04
CA SER A 9 -19.06 12.82 15.11
C SER A 9 -18.40 11.73 14.27
N SER A 10 -19.07 11.31 13.21
CA SER A 10 -18.46 10.58 12.08
C SER A 10 -17.55 11.54 11.32
N ALA A 11 -16.42 11.91 11.93
CA ALA A 11 -15.33 12.54 11.21
C ALA A 11 -14.80 11.48 10.24
N GLY A 12 -15.32 11.50 9.01
CA GLY A 12 -14.96 10.55 7.96
C GLY A 12 -13.45 10.46 7.86
N VAL A 13 -12.90 9.33 8.31
CA VAL A 13 -11.47 9.05 8.31
C VAL A 13 -10.98 9.25 6.88
N LYS A 14 -10.24 10.33 6.63
CA LYS A 14 -9.64 10.62 5.33
C LYS A 14 -8.70 9.47 5.00
N ARG A 15 -9.17 8.52 4.19
CA ARG A 15 -8.39 7.36 3.77
C ARG A 15 -7.28 7.86 2.86
N LYS A 16 -6.05 7.95 3.37
CA LYS A 16 -4.87 8.11 2.51
C LYS A 16 -4.81 6.90 1.58
N ALA A 17 -4.94 7.14 0.28
CA ALA A 17 -4.69 6.10 -0.72
C ALA A 17 -3.20 5.78 -0.70
N LEU A 18 -2.85 4.58 -0.23
CA LEU A 18 -1.47 4.09 -0.29
C LEU A 18 -1.15 3.67 -1.72
N SER A 19 -0.05 4.19 -2.27
CA SER A 19 0.46 3.74 -3.56
C SER A 19 0.93 2.29 -3.48
N ILE A 20 1.06 1.64 -4.63
CA ILE A 20 1.57 0.26 -4.73
C ILE A 20 3.03 0.21 -4.23
N ASP A 21 3.84 1.21 -4.55
CA ASP A 21 5.22 1.34 -4.05
C ASP A 21 5.28 1.48 -2.53
N ASP A 22 4.39 2.28 -1.93
CA ASP A 22 4.32 2.43 -0.48
C ASP A 22 3.97 1.11 0.19
N LYS A 23 3.00 0.37 -0.37
CA LYS A 23 2.62 -0.96 0.13
C LYS A 23 3.79 -1.95 0.07
N LEU A 24 4.57 -1.94 -1.02
CA LEU A 24 5.78 -2.77 -1.13
C LEU A 24 6.84 -2.37 -0.10
N ARG A 25 7.06 -1.07 0.10
CA ARG A 25 7.99 -0.56 1.10
C ARG A 25 7.59 -0.99 2.51
N ILE A 26 6.29 -0.95 2.82
CA ILE A 26 5.73 -1.44 4.09
C ILE A 26 6.00 -2.92 4.27
N ILE A 27 5.79 -3.74 3.24
CA ILE A 27 6.05 -5.18 3.30
C ILE A 27 7.54 -5.46 3.55
N LYS A 28 8.45 -4.76 2.85
CA LYS A 28 9.90 -4.90 3.06
C LYS A 28 10.31 -4.50 4.48
N LEU A 29 9.88 -3.33 4.95
CA LEU A 29 10.19 -2.87 6.30
C LEU A 29 9.63 -3.81 7.38
N TYR A 30 8.44 -4.37 7.15
CA TYR A 30 7.88 -5.37 8.04
C TYR A 30 8.73 -6.64 8.07
N ASP A 31 9.17 -7.17 6.92
CA ASP A 31 10.05 -8.35 6.86
C ASP A 31 11.45 -8.08 7.48
N GLU A 32 11.96 -6.86 7.45
CA GLU A 32 13.23 -6.50 8.12
C GLU A 32 13.08 -6.36 9.64
N LYS A 33 11.90 -5.95 10.11
CA LYS A 33 11.62 -5.69 11.53
C LYS A 33 10.95 -6.86 12.24
N ILE A 34 10.46 -7.85 11.50
CA ILE A 34 9.81 -9.03 12.07
C ILE A 34 10.83 -9.83 12.88
N GLY A 35 10.57 -9.94 14.18
CA GLY A 35 11.50 -10.57 15.13
C GLY A 35 12.18 -9.59 16.09
N VAL A 36 12.22 -8.29 15.75
CA VAL A 36 12.75 -7.24 16.64
C VAL A 36 11.62 -6.43 17.28
N PHE A 37 10.57 -6.12 16.51
CA PHE A 37 9.45 -5.31 16.97
C PHE A 37 8.12 -6.04 16.85
N ASN A 38 7.18 -5.70 17.75
CA ASN A 38 5.81 -6.19 17.67
C ASN A 38 5.06 -5.55 16.48
N LYS A 39 4.06 -6.26 15.95
CA LYS A 39 3.25 -5.78 14.81
C LYS A 39 2.61 -4.41 15.06
N GLN A 40 2.21 -4.14 16.30
CA GLN A 40 1.66 -2.86 16.72
C GLN A 40 2.72 -1.75 16.58
N GLN A 41 3.91 -1.98 17.11
CA GLN A 41 5.02 -1.01 17.05
C GLN A 41 5.47 -0.73 15.62
N ILE A 42 5.49 -1.75 14.76
CA ILE A 42 5.79 -1.57 13.33
C ILE A 42 4.71 -0.73 12.66
N ALA A 43 3.43 -0.98 12.99
CA ALA A 43 2.32 -0.18 12.47
C ALA A 43 2.42 1.29 12.93
N ASP A 44 2.75 1.51 14.20
CA ASP A 44 2.94 2.86 14.78
C ASP A 44 4.12 3.59 14.13
N GLN A 45 5.25 2.91 13.92
CA GLN A 45 6.41 3.48 13.20
C GLN A 45 6.07 3.88 11.76
N LEU A 46 5.18 3.13 11.12
CA LEU A 46 4.72 3.42 9.75
C LEU A 46 3.56 4.42 9.72
N GLY A 47 3.02 4.84 10.87
CA GLY A 47 1.83 5.69 10.95
C GLY A 47 0.57 5.05 10.38
N LEU A 48 0.48 3.72 10.44
CA LEU A 48 -0.61 2.92 9.87
C LEU A 48 -1.45 2.28 10.97
N PRO A 49 -2.78 2.19 10.81
CA PRO A 49 -3.58 1.38 11.70
C PRO A 49 -3.23 -0.09 11.53
N SER A 50 -3.22 -0.84 12.64
CA SER A 50 -2.93 -2.28 12.68
C SER A 50 -3.79 -3.08 11.71
N SER A 51 -5.06 -2.69 11.55
CA SER A 51 -5.97 -3.28 10.56
C SER A 51 -5.50 -3.08 9.12
N SER A 52 -4.96 -1.89 8.78
CA SER A 52 -4.41 -1.63 7.45
C SER A 52 -3.15 -2.43 7.20
N LEU A 53 -2.23 -2.50 8.17
CA LEU A 53 -1.03 -3.32 8.06
C LEU A 53 -1.39 -4.79 7.80
N ARG A 54 -2.37 -5.31 8.54
CA ARG A 54 -2.86 -6.69 8.36
C ARG A 54 -3.45 -6.93 6.96
N THR A 55 -4.23 -5.99 6.44
CA THR A 55 -4.78 -6.09 5.07
C THR A 55 -3.69 -6.04 4.01
N ILE A 56 -2.68 -5.17 4.18
CA ILE A 56 -1.53 -5.09 3.26
C ILE A 56 -0.78 -6.42 3.23
N LEU A 57 -0.50 -7.00 4.40
CA LEU A 57 0.18 -8.30 4.49
C LEU A 57 -0.65 -9.44 3.89
N LYS A 58 -1.98 -9.44 4.09
CA LYS A 58 -2.88 -10.43 3.49
C LYS A 58 -2.89 -10.34 1.96
N ASN A 59 -2.85 -9.12 1.42
CA ASN A 59 -2.89 -8.87 -0.01
C ASN A 59 -1.49 -8.79 -0.65
N ARG A 60 -0.43 -9.22 0.06
CA ARG A 60 0.97 -9.16 -0.40
C ARG A 60 1.17 -9.67 -1.82
N LYS A 61 0.66 -10.87 -2.12
CA LYS A 61 0.79 -11.50 -3.44
C LYS A 61 0.18 -10.66 -4.57
N GLU A 62 -0.95 -10.02 -4.29
CA GLU A 62 -1.65 -9.17 -5.25
C GLU A 62 -0.90 -7.84 -5.46
N ILE A 63 -0.35 -7.27 -4.38
CA ILE A 63 0.47 -6.05 -4.43
C ILE A 63 1.74 -6.31 -5.26
N GLU A 64 2.42 -7.43 -5.05
CA GLU A 64 3.60 -7.83 -5.82
C GLU A 64 3.27 -8.04 -7.30
N LYS A 65 2.15 -8.72 -7.61
CA LYS A 65 1.68 -8.91 -8.99
C LYS A 65 1.36 -7.58 -9.68
N ASN A 66 0.71 -6.66 -8.97
CA ASN A 66 0.36 -5.34 -9.50
C ASN A 66 1.61 -4.48 -9.74
N ALA A 67 2.60 -4.55 -8.85
CA ALA A 67 3.88 -3.87 -9.04
C ALA A 67 4.65 -4.41 -10.26
N PHE A 68 4.65 -5.73 -10.44
CA PHE A 68 5.26 -6.38 -11.59
C PHE A 68 4.59 -5.98 -12.91
N SER A 69 3.25 -5.95 -12.93
CA SER A 69 2.47 -5.51 -14.10
C SER A 69 2.76 -4.05 -14.49
N ILE A 70 2.89 -3.15 -13.52
CA ILE A 70 3.24 -1.74 -13.78
C ILE A 70 4.66 -1.63 -14.34
N THR A 71 5.60 -2.40 -13.78
CA THR A 71 7.01 -2.39 -14.21
C THR A 71 7.15 -2.89 -15.65
N LEU A 72 6.51 -4.02 -15.99
CA LEU A 72 6.47 -4.53 -17.35
C LEU A 72 5.87 -3.52 -18.32
N SER A 73 4.74 -2.90 -17.95
CA SER A 73 4.09 -1.89 -18.78
C SER A 73 5.00 -0.67 -19.02
N ARG A 74 5.83 -0.29 -18.05
CA ARG A 74 6.78 0.83 -18.14
C ARG A 74 8.00 0.50 -19.00
N ILE A 75 8.52 -0.72 -18.88
CA ILE A 75 9.64 -1.22 -19.70
C ILE A 75 9.19 -1.37 -21.17
N LEU A 76 8.02 -1.98 -21.40
CA LEU A 76 7.48 -2.17 -22.74
C LEU A 76 7.13 -0.85 -23.44
N ARG A 77 6.67 0.17 -22.71
CA ARG A 77 6.45 1.52 -23.28
C ARG A 77 7.72 2.32 -23.54
N GLY A 78 8.86 1.92 -22.98
CA GLY A 78 10.18 2.48 -23.30
C GLY A 78 10.89 1.78 -24.47
N PHE A 79 10.40 0.61 -24.88
CA PHE A 79 10.95 -0.20 -25.97
C PHE A 79 10.11 -0.04 -27.25
N THR A 80 9.73 1.20 -27.59
CA THR A 80 9.26 1.48 -28.95
C THR A 80 10.50 1.52 -29.84
N ILE A 81 10.80 0.37 -30.46
CA ILE A 81 11.67 0.31 -31.62
C ILE A 81 11.04 1.23 -32.66
N SER A 82 11.60 2.44 -32.85
CA SER A 82 11.29 3.27 -33.99
C SER A 82 11.56 2.43 -35.25
N PRO A 83 10.57 2.12 -36.10
CA PRO A 83 10.88 1.50 -37.37
C PRO A 83 11.65 2.54 -38.19
N SER A 84 12.97 2.36 -38.27
CA SER A 84 13.83 3.14 -39.16
C SER A 84 13.32 2.87 -40.58
N ARG A 85 12.63 3.87 -41.15
CA ARG A 85 12.20 3.85 -42.55
C ARG A 85 13.45 3.70 -43.40
N ALA A 86 13.64 2.51 -43.97
CA ALA A 86 14.54 2.30 -45.09
C ALA A 86 14.13 3.26 -46.22
N SER A 87 15.09 4.02 -46.73
CA SER A 87 15.02 4.76 -48.00
C SER A 87 16.31 4.50 -48.75
#